data_AF-A0A9E1UR46-F1
#
_entry.id   AF-A0A9E1UR46-F1
#
_cell.length_a   1.000
_cell.length_b   1.000
_cell.length_c   1.000
_cell.angle_alpha   90.00
_cell.angle_beta   90.00
_cell.angle_gamma   90.00
#
_symmetry.space_group_name_H-M   'P 1'
#
loop_
_entity.id
_entity.type
_entity.pdbx_description
1 polymer ?
#
loop_
_entity_poly.entity_id
_entity_poly.type
_entity_poly.pdbx_seq_one_letter_code
_entity_poly.pdbx_strand_id
1 'polypeptide(L)'
;MRTSAVVLCGSLLALLPAPIVKGEIPEAARQDPRHALGYVVVTHYPGVRPDGQGDSTTGIQAAIEDAYANHLAVLFPAGTYLISDTLKCYEWNVWAARRKRARNPDRRNHILVGSTRGTKRPLIRLRPRLPAFADPEKPRPLLVYRVFSANNEKATQPVEPDEPLLGNPPNFHDQPNILF
;
A
#
# COMPACT_ATOMS: atom_id res chain seq x y z
N MET A 1 -43.70 18.02 46.21
CA MET A 1 -42.53 18.46 45.43
C MET A 1 -41.66 17.24 45.16
N ARG A 2 -41.69 16.69 43.94
CA ARG A 2 -40.83 15.57 43.50
C ARG A 2 -39.89 16.11 42.43
N THR A 3 -38.62 16.25 42.76
CA THR A 3 -37.54 16.66 41.87
C THR A 3 -37.15 15.47 40.99
N SER A 4 -37.30 15.62 39.67
CA SER A 4 -36.79 14.66 38.68
C SER A 4 -35.40 15.10 38.24
N ALA A 5 -34.41 14.21 38.40
CA ALA A 5 -33.06 14.38 37.88
C ALA A 5 -32.99 13.79 36.46
N VAL A 6 -32.69 14.63 35.48
CA VAL A 6 -32.43 14.22 34.09
C VAL A 6 -30.93 13.93 33.97
N VAL A 7 -30.57 12.68 33.71
CA VAL A 7 -29.20 12.27 33.39
C VAL A 7 -29.02 12.35 31.87
N LEU A 8 -28.24 13.33 31.41
CA LEU A 8 -27.85 13.47 30.01
C LEU A 8 -26.62 12.59 29.77
N CYS A 9 -26.83 11.40 29.20
CA CYS A 9 -25.74 10.51 28.80
C CYS A 9 -25.23 10.92 27.42
N GLY A 10 -24.20 11.79 27.38
CA GLY A 10 -23.52 12.18 26.16
C GLY A 10 -22.52 11.12 25.73
N SER A 11 -22.88 10.26 24.78
CA SER A 11 -21.97 9.27 24.19
C SER A 11 -21.10 9.94 23.12
N LEU A 12 -19.84 10.21 23.47
CA LEU A 12 -18.80 10.62 22.51
C LEU A 12 -18.37 9.37 21.73
N LEU A 13 -18.97 9.14 20.56
CA LEU A 13 -18.60 8.02 19.68
C LEU A 13 -17.26 8.35 18.99
N ALA A 14 -16.15 7.87 19.54
CA ALA A 14 -14.86 7.95 18.89
C ALA A 14 -14.86 7.07 17.63
N LEU A 15 -14.83 7.71 16.46
CA LEU A 15 -14.74 7.05 15.16
C LEU A 15 -13.31 6.47 15.01
N LEU A 16 -13.08 5.28 15.56
CA LEU A 16 -11.83 4.56 15.33
C LEU A 16 -11.79 4.08 13.87
N PRO A 17 -10.71 4.33 13.11
CA PRO A 17 -10.58 3.76 11.78
C PRO A 17 -10.53 2.24 11.89
N ALA A 18 -11.40 1.55 11.16
CA ALA A 18 -11.42 0.10 11.11
C ALA A 18 -10.05 -0.42 10.62
N PRO A 19 -9.51 -1.49 11.23
CA PRO A 19 -8.29 -2.11 10.72
C PRO A 19 -8.55 -2.61 9.30
N ILE A 20 -7.71 -2.19 8.35
CA ILE A 20 -7.74 -2.70 6.99
C ILE A 20 -7.09 -4.09 7.02
N VAL A 21 -7.88 -5.14 6.76
CA VAL A 21 -7.38 -6.49 6.59
C VAL A 21 -6.76 -6.60 5.20
N LYS A 22 -5.48 -6.96 5.13
CA LYS A 22 -4.73 -7.11 3.88
C LYS A 22 -5.39 -8.16 2.97
N GLY A 23 -5.64 -7.81 1.71
CA GLY A 23 -6.22 -8.68 0.69
C GLY A 23 -7.72 -8.54 0.52
N GLU A 24 -8.42 -7.76 1.35
CA GLU A 24 -9.86 -7.53 1.23
C GLU A 24 -10.16 -6.14 0.65
N ILE A 25 -10.47 -6.11 -0.65
CA ILE A 25 -10.85 -4.87 -1.35
C ILE A 25 -12.09 -4.25 -0.69
N PRO A 26 -12.08 -2.96 -0.28
CA PRO A 26 -13.24 -2.29 0.30
C PRO A 26 -14.47 -2.38 -0.60
N GLU A 27 -15.67 -2.49 -0.01
CA GLU A 27 -16.91 -2.65 -0.78
C GLU A 27 -17.14 -1.51 -1.78
N ALA A 28 -16.84 -0.27 -1.40
CA ALA A 28 -16.92 0.89 -2.31
C ALA A 28 -15.99 0.74 -3.53
N ALA A 29 -14.83 0.11 -3.36
CA ALA A 29 -13.91 -0.18 -4.45
C ALA A 29 -14.39 -1.35 -5.32
N ARG A 30 -15.00 -2.38 -4.74
CA ARG A 30 -15.60 -3.51 -5.48
C ARG A 30 -16.79 -3.09 -6.34
N GLN A 31 -17.61 -2.17 -5.84
CA GLN A 31 -18.80 -1.65 -6.52
C GLN A 31 -18.48 -0.61 -7.60
N ASP A 32 -17.24 -0.10 -7.66
CA ASP A 32 -16.85 0.84 -8.72
C ASP A 32 -16.89 0.15 -10.09
N PRO A 33 -17.52 0.73 -11.13
CA PRO A 33 -17.58 0.11 -12.46
C PRO A 33 -16.21 -0.24 -13.05
N ARG A 34 -15.14 0.44 -12.62
CA ARG A 34 -13.76 0.17 -13.08
C ARG A 34 -13.17 -1.09 -12.45
N HIS A 35 -13.77 -1.62 -11.38
CA HIS A 35 -13.40 -2.92 -10.82
C HIS A 35 -13.60 -4.04 -11.84
N ALA A 36 -14.70 -4.02 -12.59
CA ALA A 36 -14.95 -4.94 -13.70
C ALA A 36 -13.94 -4.79 -14.86
N LEU A 37 -13.21 -3.68 -14.92
CA LEU A 37 -12.16 -3.42 -15.90
C LEU A 37 -10.75 -3.79 -15.38
N GLY A 38 -10.65 -4.37 -14.18
CA GLY A 38 -9.37 -4.78 -13.60
C GLY A 38 -8.71 -3.72 -12.72
N TYR A 39 -9.45 -2.74 -12.18
CA TYR A 39 -8.88 -1.68 -11.34
C TYR A 39 -9.44 -1.63 -9.92
N VAL A 40 -8.59 -1.34 -8.94
CA VAL A 40 -9.02 -0.75 -7.66
C VAL A 40 -8.75 0.75 -7.68
N VAL A 41 -9.73 1.56 -7.26
CA VAL A 41 -9.60 3.02 -7.28
C VAL A 41 -9.17 3.49 -5.90
N VAL A 42 -8.01 4.16 -5.82
CA VAL A 42 -7.40 4.49 -4.51
C VAL A 42 -8.28 5.35 -3.61
N THR A 43 -9.15 6.19 -4.15
CA THR A 43 -10.02 7.08 -3.35
C THR A 43 -11.12 6.35 -2.59
N HIS A 44 -11.36 5.07 -2.90
CA HIS A 44 -12.28 4.22 -2.14
C HIS A 44 -11.63 3.57 -0.91
N TYR A 45 -10.31 3.74 -0.74
CA TYR A 45 -9.60 3.25 0.43
C TYR A 45 -9.66 4.25 1.59
N PRO A 46 -9.84 3.77 2.84
CA PRO A 46 -9.89 4.64 4.00
C PRO A 46 -8.66 5.55 4.13
N GLY A 47 -8.90 6.83 4.39
CA GLY A 47 -7.84 7.82 4.59
C GLY A 47 -7.20 8.40 3.33
N VAL A 48 -7.50 7.85 2.14
CA VAL A 48 -6.97 8.39 0.88
C VAL A 48 -7.70 9.69 0.52
N ARG A 49 -6.93 10.78 0.35
CA ARG A 49 -7.46 12.11 0.04
C ARG A 49 -6.76 12.68 -1.21
N PRO A 50 -7.49 12.97 -2.29
CA PRO A 50 -6.94 13.54 -3.53
C PRO A 50 -6.82 15.08 -3.50
N ASP A 51 -7.06 15.73 -2.36
CA ASP A 51 -7.16 17.18 -2.21
C ASP A 51 -5.84 17.85 -1.80
N GLY A 52 -4.76 17.08 -1.68
CA GLY A 52 -3.47 17.56 -1.19
C GLY A 52 -3.40 17.77 0.31
N GLN A 53 -4.34 17.22 1.08
CA GLN A 53 -4.42 17.29 2.53
C GLN A 53 -4.41 15.89 3.17
N GLY A 54 -4.04 15.81 4.45
CA GLY A 54 -4.05 14.55 5.20
C GLY A 54 -2.93 13.57 4.82
N ASP A 55 -3.01 12.33 5.34
CA ASP A 55 -2.08 11.24 5.04
C ASP A 55 -2.78 10.15 4.25
N SER A 56 -2.34 9.92 3.02
CA SER A 56 -2.85 8.84 2.18
C SER A 56 -1.95 7.60 2.20
N THR A 57 -0.86 7.58 2.97
CA THR A 57 0.15 6.50 2.91
C THR A 57 -0.46 5.14 3.18
N THR A 58 -1.13 4.96 4.32
CA THR A 58 -1.71 3.67 4.71
C THR A 58 -2.79 3.22 3.74
N GLY A 59 -3.67 4.13 3.32
CA GLY A 59 -4.75 3.80 2.38
C GLY A 59 -4.25 3.45 0.98
N ILE A 60 -3.24 4.17 0.47
CA ILE A 60 -2.62 3.83 -0.82
C ILE A 60 -1.84 2.52 -0.71
N GLN A 61 -1.11 2.29 0.38
CA GLN A 61 -0.38 1.04 0.59
C GLN A 61 -1.34 -0.15 0.62
N ALA A 62 -2.49 -0.03 1.30
CA ALA A 62 -3.54 -1.04 1.27
C ALA A 62 -4.08 -1.28 -0.16
N ALA A 63 -4.31 -0.22 -0.94
CA ALA A 63 -4.75 -0.36 -2.34
C ALA A 63 -3.73 -1.12 -3.19
N ILE A 64 -2.43 -0.86 -3.01
CA ILE A 64 -1.35 -1.58 -3.69
C ILE A 64 -1.37 -3.06 -3.32
N GLU A 65 -1.47 -3.38 -2.02
CA GLU A 65 -1.45 -4.75 -1.53
C GLU A 65 -2.68 -5.55 -1.97
N ASP A 66 -3.86 -4.95 -1.95
CA ASP A 66 -5.09 -5.60 -2.38
C ASP A 66 -5.14 -5.79 -3.89
N ALA A 67 -4.69 -4.80 -4.68
CA ALA A 67 -4.60 -4.92 -6.13
C ALA A 67 -3.66 -6.07 -6.50
N TYR A 68 -2.49 -6.14 -5.84
CA TYR A 68 -1.56 -7.23 -6.00
C TYR A 68 -2.18 -8.58 -5.57
N ALA A 69 -2.91 -8.64 -4.46
CA ALA A 69 -3.55 -9.87 -4.01
C ALA A 69 -4.64 -10.38 -4.97
N ASN A 70 -5.32 -9.47 -5.68
CA ASN A 70 -6.49 -9.77 -6.49
C ASN A 70 -6.27 -9.68 -8.00
N HIS A 71 -5.02 -9.58 -8.48
CA HIS A 71 -4.68 -9.46 -9.90
C HIS A 71 -5.29 -8.23 -10.59
N LEU A 72 -5.31 -7.09 -9.89
CA LEU A 72 -5.84 -5.82 -10.36
C LEU A 72 -4.73 -4.77 -10.46
N ALA A 73 -5.02 -3.68 -11.17
CA ALA A 73 -4.20 -2.48 -11.18
C ALA A 73 -4.74 -1.43 -10.21
N VAL A 74 -3.85 -0.66 -9.60
CA VAL A 74 -4.20 0.50 -8.78
C VAL A 74 -4.45 1.70 -9.70
N LEU A 75 -5.62 2.32 -9.61
CA LEU A 75 -5.96 3.52 -10.36
C LEU A 75 -6.01 4.76 -9.46
N PHE A 76 -5.24 5.78 -9.85
CA PHE A 76 -5.21 7.10 -9.23
C PHE A 76 -6.05 8.09 -10.05
N PRO A 77 -7.25 8.52 -9.58
CA PRO A 77 -7.94 9.68 -10.13
C PRO A 77 -7.09 10.96 -10.06
N ALA A 78 -7.48 12.01 -10.79
CA ALA A 78 -6.81 13.30 -10.68
C ALA A 78 -6.87 13.83 -9.23
N GLY A 79 -5.75 14.34 -8.73
CA GLY A 79 -5.63 14.77 -7.34
C GLY A 79 -4.17 14.91 -6.90
N THR A 80 -3.97 15.45 -5.70
CA THR A 80 -2.69 15.41 -4.99
C THR A 80 -2.83 14.52 -3.76
N TYR A 81 -2.01 13.49 -3.67
CA TYR A 81 -2.01 12.52 -2.59
C TYR A 81 -0.75 12.73 -1.77
N LEU A 82 -0.91 13.16 -0.52
CA LEU A 82 0.22 13.33 0.39
C LEU A 82 0.56 12.00 1.06
N ILE A 83 1.83 11.63 1.05
CA ILE A 83 2.35 10.46 1.77
C ILE A 83 3.44 10.89 2.77
N SER A 84 3.55 10.16 3.87
CA SER A 84 4.54 10.33 4.94
C SER A 84 5.57 9.22 5.00
N ASP A 85 5.35 8.14 4.25
CA ASP A 85 6.26 7.01 4.12
C ASP A 85 6.28 6.49 2.68
N THR A 86 7.23 5.61 2.39
CA THR A 86 7.46 4.93 1.14
C THR A 86 6.33 3.96 0.82
N LEU A 87 5.85 4.03 -0.40
CA LEU A 87 4.95 3.03 -0.98
C LEU A 87 5.76 1.84 -1.49
N LYS A 88 5.36 0.64 -1.11
CA LYS A 88 6.10 -0.60 -1.36
C LYS A 88 5.37 -1.48 -2.37
N CYS A 89 6.03 -1.75 -3.48
CA CYS A 89 5.63 -2.72 -4.51
C CYS A 89 6.59 -3.91 -4.46
N TYR A 90 6.44 -4.75 -3.43
CA TYR A 90 7.30 -5.91 -3.22
C TYR A 90 6.70 -7.19 -3.77
N GLU A 91 7.55 -7.99 -4.41
CA GLU A 91 7.24 -9.35 -4.85
C GLU A 91 8.16 -10.34 -4.13
N TRP A 92 7.66 -11.56 -3.92
CA TRP A 92 8.34 -12.56 -3.11
C TRP A 92 8.45 -13.88 -3.86
N ASN A 93 9.66 -14.21 -4.28
CA ASN A 93 10.03 -15.55 -4.71
C ASN A 93 10.45 -16.38 -3.48
N VAL A 94 9.49 -16.95 -2.76
CA VAL A 94 9.78 -17.81 -1.58
C VAL A 94 10.35 -19.18 -2.00
N TRP A 95 10.97 -19.88 -1.06
CA TRP A 95 11.55 -21.20 -1.31
C TRP A 95 10.49 -22.26 -1.57
N ALA A 96 10.50 -22.84 -2.77
CA ALA A 96 9.64 -23.95 -3.12
C ALA A 96 10.36 -25.29 -2.86
N ALA A 97 10.15 -25.89 -1.69
CA ALA A 97 10.83 -27.13 -1.27
C ALA A 97 10.79 -28.26 -2.31
N ARG A 98 9.62 -28.51 -2.94
CA ARG A 98 9.46 -29.52 -4.00
C ARG A 98 10.33 -29.29 -5.23
N ARG A 99 10.71 -28.04 -5.50
CA ARG A 99 11.51 -27.63 -6.66
C ARG A 99 12.94 -27.25 -6.30
N LYS A 100 13.28 -27.22 -5.00
CA LYS A 100 14.58 -26.83 -4.46
C LYS A 100 15.10 -25.50 -5.05
N ARG A 101 14.21 -24.52 -5.19
CA ARG A 101 14.54 -23.17 -5.70
C ARG A 101 13.52 -22.12 -5.28
N ALA A 102 13.91 -20.85 -5.35
CA ALA A 102 13.03 -19.70 -5.21
C ALA A 102 11.96 -19.67 -6.32
N ARG A 103 10.72 -19.35 -5.98
CA ARG A 103 9.62 -19.20 -6.94
C ARG A 103 8.54 -18.30 -6.36
N ASN A 104 8.03 -17.37 -7.17
CA ASN A 104 6.83 -16.64 -6.80
C ASN A 104 5.63 -17.62 -6.82
N PRO A 105 4.99 -17.89 -5.67
CA PRO A 105 3.76 -18.69 -5.63
C PRO A 105 2.64 -18.01 -6.42
N ASP A 106 2.71 -16.68 -6.47
CA ASP A 106 1.71 -15.76 -6.97
C ASP A 106 2.37 -14.84 -8.00
N ARG A 107 2.74 -15.38 -9.18
CA ARG A 107 3.31 -14.59 -10.29
C ARG A 107 2.35 -13.45 -10.65
N ARG A 108 2.59 -12.28 -10.11
CA ARG A 108 1.74 -11.10 -10.15
C ARG A 108 2.65 -9.88 -10.25
N ASN A 109 2.13 -8.81 -10.82
CA ASN A 109 2.88 -7.56 -11.00
C ASN A 109 2.16 -6.45 -10.25
N HIS A 110 2.91 -5.55 -9.65
CA HIS A 110 2.38 -4.27 -9.20
C HIS A 110 2.15 -3.36 -10.41
N ILE A 111 0.91 -2.90 -10.61
CA ILE A 111 0.56 -1.99 -11.71
C ILE A 111 -0.12 -0.76 -11.10
N LEU A 112 0.52 0.40 -11.22
CA LEU A 112 0.00 1.68 -10.74
C LEU A 112 -0.28 2.58 -11.94
N VAL A 113 -1.53 3.01 -12.09
CA VAL A 113 -2.00 3.77 -13.26
C VAL A 113 -2.56 5.11 -12.81
N GLY A 114 -2.08 6.18 -13.42
CA GLY A 114 -2.66 7.52 -13.26
C GLY A 114 -3.75 7.80 -14.29
N SER A 115 -4.90 8.29 -13.84
CA SER A 115 -5.97 8.74 -14.74
C SER A 115 -5.48 9.86 -15.66
N THR A 116 -5.80 9.75 -16.95
CA THR A 116 -5.52 10.80 -17.93
C THR A 116 -6.67 11.78 -18.10
N ARG A 117 -7.83 11.51 -17.48
CA ARG A 117 -9.01 12.37 -17.51
C ARG A 117 -8.81 13.61 -16.62
N GLY A 118 -9.36 14.75 -17.06
CA GLY A 118 -9.28 16.02 -16.35
C GLY A 118 -8.12 16.91 -16.80
N THR A 119 -7.89 18.02 -16.11
CA THR A 119 -6.88 19.02 -16.48
C THR A 119 -5.50 18.77 -15.88
N LYS A 120 -5.38 17.82 -14.95
CA LYS A 120 -4.12 17.51 -14.24
C LYS A 120 -3.96 15.99 -14.05
N ARG A 121 -2.73 15.50 -14.16
CA ARG A 121 -2.37 14.12 -13.77
C ARG A 121 -2.40 13.98 -12.24
N PRO A 122 -2.65 12.78 -11.70
CA PRO A 122 -2.46 12.52 -10.28
C PRO A 122 -1.02 12.82 -9.86
N LEU A 123 -0.86 13.42 -8.69
CA LEU A 123 0.42 13.72 -8.08
C LEU A 123 0.51 12.99 -6.74
N ILE A 124 1.46 12.06 -6.62
CA ILE A 124 1.87 11.52 -5.32
C ILE A 124 3.02 12.39 -4.83
N ARG A 125 2.88 12.96 -3.62
CA ARG A 125 3.82 13.94 -3.09
C ARG A 125 4.18 13.63 -1.65
N LEU A 126 5.45 13.74 -1.30
CA LEU A 126 5.87 13.70 0.10
C LEU A 126 5.25 14.86 0.87
N ARG A 127 4.73 14.58 2.07
CA ARG A 127 4.38 15.64 3.02
C ARG A 127 5.62 16.49 3.30
N PRO A 128 5.48 17.82 3.48
CA PRO A 128 6.62 18.65 3.89
C PRO A 128 7.20 18.20 5.24
N ARG A 129 8.52 18.40 5.39
CA ARG A 129 9.27 18.23 6.65
C ARG A 129 9.18 16.82 7.27
N LEU A 130 9.44 15.79 6.47
CA LEU A 130 9.58 14.42 6.96
C LEU A 130 11.06 14.12 7.25
N PRO A 131 11.48 13.96 8.52
CA PRO A 131 12.90 13.71 8.85
C PRO A 131 13.46 12.45 8.17
N ALA A 132 12.62 11.43 7.99
CA ALA A 132 12.98 10.17 7.34
C ALA A 132 13.33 10.30 5.84
N PHE A 133 13.03 11.45 5.21
CA PHE A 133 13.36 11.75 3.81
C PHE A 133 14.33 12.94 3.68
N ALA A 134 14.81 13.48 4.80
CA ALA A 134 15.62 14.69 4.81
C ALA A 134 17.14 14.41 4.84
N ASP A 135 17.55 13.17 5.11
CA ASP A 135 18.95 12.77 5.21
C ASP A 135 19.52 12.38 3.82
N PRO A 136 20.39 13.19 3.20
CA PRO A 136 20.98 12.88 1.90
C PRO A 136 21.95 11.69 1.95
N GLU A 137 22.53 11.39 3.12
CA GLU A 137 23.45 10.25 3.29
C GLU A 137 22.67 8.92 3.44
N LYS A 138 21.37 9.00 3.71
CA LYS A 138 20.45 7.85 3.84
C LYS A 138 19.19 8.10 3.02
N PRO A 139 19.29 8.19 1.68
CA PRO A 139 18.16 8.53 0.84
C PRO A 139 17.07 7.47 0.95
N ARG A 140 15.82 7.93 1.05
CA ARG A 140 14.65 7.08 1.16
C ARG A 140 13.77 7.21 -0.10
N PRO A 141 13.47 6.12 -0.82
CA PRO A 141 12.63 6.19 -2.01
C PRO A 141 11.18 6.54 -1.63
N LEU A 142 10.51 7.35 -2.44
CA LEU A 142 9.06 7.63 -2.29
C LEU A 142 8.22 6.38 -2.64
N LEU A 143 8.63 5.67 -3.69
CA LEU A 143 8.01 4.46 -4.22
C LEU A 143 9.11 3.48 -4.57
N VAL A 144 8.96 2.22 -4.18
CA VAL A 144 9.98 1.19 -4.39
C VAL A 144 9.37 -0.07 -5.02
N TYR A 145 10.00 -0.56 -6.09
CA TYR A 145 9.68 -1.83 -6.74
C TYR A 145 10.85 -2.79 -6.53
N ARG A 146 10.61 -3.91 -5.86
CA ARG A 146 11.66 -4.91 -5.59
C ARG A 146 11.09 -6.32 -5.65
N VAL A 147 11.92 -7.25 -6.11
CA VAL A 147 11.59 -8.66 -6.16
C VAL A 147 12.58 -9.38 -5.27
N PHE A 148 12.11 -9.88 -4.13
CA PHE A 148 12.95 -10.61 -3.19
C PHE A 148 12.93 -12.09 -3.48
N SER A 149 14.11 -12.68 -3.64
CA SER A 149 14.28 -14.10 -3.96
C SER A 149 14.95 -14.87 -2.83
N ALA A 150 14.33 -15.98 -2.43
CA ALA A 150 14.83 -16.87 -1.39
C ALA A 150 16.24 -17.40 -1.75
N ASN A 151 17.18 -17.27 -0.82
CA ASN A 151 18.53 -17.81 -0.91
C ASN A 151 18.61 -19.26 -0.45
N ASN A 152 17.67 -19.68 0.39
CA ASN A 152 17.69 -21.00 1.03
C ASN A 152 16.29 -21.42 1.50
N GLU A 153 16.22 -22.63 2.05
CA GLU A 153 14.99 -23.27 2.51
C GLU A 153 14.29 -22.67 3.72
N LYS A 154 14.92 -21.70 4.40
CA LYS A 154 14.31 -20.99 5.53
C LYS A 154 13.39 -19.85 5.08
N ALA A 155 13.52 -19.38 3.84
CA ALA A 155 12.72 -18.29 3.27
C ALA A 155 11.38 -18.80 2.69
N THR A 156 10.51 -19.36 3.53
CA THR A 156 9.23 -19.96 3.11
C THR A 156 8.07 -18.98 3.04
N GLN A 157 8.23 -17.78 3.60
CA GLN A 157 7.21 -16.74 3.65
C GLN A 157 7.84 -15.36 3.45
N PRO A 158 7.07 -14.35 2.97
CA PRO A 158 7.51 -12.96 2.92
C PRO A 158 7.98 -12.44 4.28
N VAL A 159 9.08 -11.70 4.31
CA VAL A 159 9.62 -11.07 5.52
C VAL A 159 10.05 -9.65 5.19
N GLU A 160 9.48 -8.64 5.83
CA GLU A 160 9.91 -7.25 5.60
C GLU A 160 11.40 -7.06 5.91
N PRO A 161 12.14 -6.24 5.14
CA PRO A 161 13.54 -5.95 5.43
C PRO A 161 13.72 -5.15 6.72
N ASP A 162 14.77 -5.46 7.49
CA ASP A 162 15.09 -4.82 8.78
C ASP A 162 15.60 -3.36 8.61
N GLU A 163 16.29 -3.08 7.50
CA GLU A 163 16.64 -1.70 7.12
C GLU A 163 15.57 -1.11 6.20
N PRO A 164 15.28 0.20 6.31
CA PRO A 164 14.21 0.80 5.53
C PRO A 164 14.59 0.78 4.04
N LEU A 165 14.01 -0.19 3.34
CA LEU A 165 13.70 -0.19 1.92
C LEU A 165 14.85 -0.53 0.95
N LEU A 166 16.12 -0.39 1.36
CA LEU A 166 17.29 -0.78 0.54
C LEU A 166 17.99 -2.06 1.01
N GLY A 167 17.83 -2.46 2.28
CA GLY A 167 18.37 -3.71 2.80
C GLY A 167 17.70 -4.96 2.21
N ASN A 168 18.36 -6.11 2.35
CA ASN A 168 17.77 -7.40 1.99
C ASN A 168 17.17 -8.06 3.23
N PRO A 169 15.95 -8.63 3.14
CA PRO A 169 15.39 -9.41 4.24
C PRO A 169 16.23 -10.66 4.55
N PRO A 170 16.18 -11.19 5.78
CA PRO A 170 16.87 -12.42 6.15
C PRO A 170 16.53 -13.59 5.22
N ASN A 171 17.55 -14.27 4.70
CA ASN A 171 17.43 -15.38 3.74
C ASN A 171 16.88 -15.00 2.35
N PHE A 172 16.77 -13.71 2.03
CA PHE A 172 16.44 -13.23 0.69
C PHE A 172 17.61 -12.45 0.08
N HIS A 173 17.66 -12.39 -1.24
CA HIS A 173 18.42 -11.39 -1.98
C HIS A 173 17.45 -10.57 -2.82
N ASP A 174 17.83 -9.33 -3.12
CA ASP A 174 17.16 -8.56 -4.16
C ASP A 174 17.52 -9.12 -5.53
N GLN A 175 16.50 -9.52 -6.27
CA GLN A 175 16.70 -9.92 -7.65
C GLN A 175 16.74 -8.65 -8.50
N PRO A 176 17.87 -8.34 -9.17
CA PRO A 176 17.91 -7.19 -10.06
C PRO A 176 16.83 -7.38 -11.13
N ASN A 177 15.92 -6.42 -11.24
CA ASN A 177 14.91 -6.40 -12.30
C ASN A 177 15.64 -6.35 -13.64
N ILE A 178 15.77 -7.50 -14.30
CA ILE A 178 16.04 -7.54 -15.73
C ILE A 178 14.76 -7.05 -16.36
N LEU A 179 14.72 -5.74 -16.67
CA LEU A 179 13.68 -5.15 -17.51
C LEU A 179 13.72 -5.94 -18.83
N PHE A 180 12.71 -6.78 -19.07
CA PHE A 180 12.48 -7.42 -20.36
C PHE A 180 11.70 -6.47 -21.26
#